data_AF-A0A5S3WRG3-F1
#
_entry.id   AF-A0A5S3WRG3-F1
#
_cell.length_a   1.000
_cell.length_b   1.000
_cell.length_c   1.000
_cell.angle_alpha   90.00
_cell.angle_beta   90.00
_cell.angle_gamma   90.00
#
_symmetry.space_group_name_H-M   'P 1'
#
loop_
_entity.id
_entity.type
_entity.pdbx_description
1 polymer ?
#
loop_
_entity_poly.entity_id
_entity_poly.type
_entity_poly.pdbx_seq_one_letter_code
_entity_poly.pdbx_strand_id
1 'polypeptide(L)'
;MTQRQQGGFTLIELMIVIAIIGILAAVALPAYQDYINRSKASELLAASTMPKACATETAQIGGNPAVCDDDFDGTQYVTTLTVSAAGLITITGQADMAGLVVTLTPINGADGEAAEAGDFTAGFQISSWQCNGSVSGTAQASWLPASCTTN
;
A
#
# COMPACT_ATOMS: atom_id res chain seq x y z
N MET A 1 51.99 22.65 29.71
CA MET A 1 50.55 22.50 29.41
C MET A 1 50.30 23.16 28.06
N THR A 2 50.21 22.37 26.98
CA THR A 2 49.96 22.91 25.64
C THR A 2 48.48 23.29 25.53
N GLN A 3 48.22 24.59 25.56
CA GLN A 3 46.88 25.17 25.46
C GLN A 3 46.40 24.99 24.01
N ARG A 4 45.55 23.99 23.77
CA ARG A 4 44.86 23.82 22.49
C ARG A 4 43.94 25.03 22.30
N GLN A 5 44.21 25.86 21.28
CA GLN A 5 43.29 26.91 20.87
C GLN A 5 41.99 26.25 20.43
N GLN A 6 40.90 26.52 21.16
CA GLN A 6 39.57 26.13 20.73
C GLN A 6 39.18 27.05 19.57
N GLY A 7 39.28 26.54 18.34
CA GLY A 7 38.78 27.22 17.16
C GLY A 7 37.25 27.21 17.21
N GLY A 8 36.64 28.39 17.35
CA GLY A 8 35.20 28.57 17.19
C GLY A 8 34.80 28.59 15.72
N PHE A 9 33.55 28.20 15.43
CA PHE A 9 32.95 28.35 14.10
C PHE A 9 32.69 29.82 13.80
N THR A 10 32.99 30.27 12.57
CA THR A 10 32.66 31.63 12.14
C THR A 10 31.18 31.73 11.74
N LEU A 11 30.62 32.94 11.87
CA LEU A 11 29.23 33.21 11.48
C LEU A 11 29.00 32.95 9.98
N ILE A 12 30.01 33.25 9.15
CA ILE A 12 29.94 33.00 7.70
C ILE A 12 29.96 31.51 7.36
N GLU A 13 30.76 30.69 8.07
CA GLU A 13 30.74 29.24 7.89
C GLU A 13 29.38 28.65 8.25
N LEU A 14 28.78 29.13 9.35
CA LEU A 14 27.46 28.68 9.78
C LEU A 14 26.37 29.08 8.77
N MET A 15 26.45 30.27 8.19
CA MET A 15 25.51 30.71 7.15
C MET A 15 25.59 29.86 5.87
N ILE A 16 26.80 29.52 5.42
CA ILE A 16 26.99 28.66 4.25
C ILE A 16 26.46 27.25 4.51
N VAL A 17 26.70 26.70 5.71
CA VAL A 17 26.18 25.38 6.09
C VAL A 17 24.65 25.36 6.07
N ILE A 18 24.00 26.37 6.63
CA ILE A 18 22.53 26.47 6.60
C ILE A 18 22.02 26.58 5.16
N ALA A 19 22.69 27.35 4.29
CA ALA A 19 22.30 27.46 2.89
C ALA A 19 22.36 26.10 2.17
N ILE A 20 23.41 25.30 2.39
CA ILE A 20 23.54 23.96 1.79
C ILE A 20 22.48 23.01 2.35
N ILE A 21 22.25 23.00 3.67
CA ILE A 21 21.21 22.18 4.31
C ILE A 21 19.82 22.54 3.75
N GLY A 22 19.56 23.84 3.52
CA GLY A 22 18.30 24.30 2.93
C GLY A 22 18.03 23.71 1.55
N ILE A 23 19.05 23.67 0.67
CA ILE A 23 18.94 23.07 -0.67
C ILE A 23 18.70 21.55 -0.57
N LEU A 24 19.46 20.86 0.28
CA LEU A 24 19.31 19.41 0.47
C LEU A 24 17.94 19.05 1.05
N ALA A 25 17.46 19.81 2.03
CA ALA A 25 16.16 19.59 2.68
C ALA A 25 14.99 19.75 1.70
N ALA A 26 15.08 20.69 0.75
CA ALA A 26 14.03 20.89 -0.26
C ALA A 26 13.77 19.64 -1.12
N VAL A 27 14.80 18.82 -1.38
CA VAL A 27 14.67 17.57 -2.14
C VAL A 27 14.45 16.36 -1.23
N ALA A 28 15.14 16.32 -0.09
CA ALA A 28 15.11 15.18 0.82
C ALA A 28 13.78 15.05 1.58
N LEU A 29 13.16 16.17 1.98
CA LEU A 29 11.92 16.13 2.79
C LEU A 29 10.74 15.54 2.02
N PRO A 30 10.43 15.95 0.76
CA PRO A 30 9.36 15.32 0.00
C PRO A 30 9.59 13.82 -0.22
N ALA A 31 10.82 13.42 -0.57
CA ALA A 31 11.16 12.02 -0.78
C ALA A 31 11.03 11.17 0.52
N TYR A 32 11.40 11.75 1.67
CA TYR A 32 11.23 11.07 2.96
C TYR A 32 9.76 10.93 3.35
N GLN A 33 8.92 11.94 3.08
CA GLN A 33 7.48 11.86 3.29
C GLN A 33 6.85 10.75 2.45
N ASP A 34 7.22 10.65 1.18
CA ASP A 34 6.75 9.58 0.30
C ASP A 34 7.18 8.20 0.79
N TYR A 35 8.40 8.06 1.31
CA TYR A 35 8.85 6.80 1.92
C TYR A 35 8.01 6.40 3.14
N ILE A 36 7.74 7.35 4.04
CA ILE A 36 6.89 7.10 5.22
C ILE A 36 5.46 6.77 4.79
N ASN A 37 4.90 7.47 3.82
CA ASN A 37 3.56 7.21 3.32
C ASN A 37 3.46 5.86 2.61
N ARG A 38 4.48 5.44 1.84
CA ARG A 38 4.57 4.09 1.29
C ARG A 38 4.63 3.01 2.37
N SER A 39 5.33 3.29 3.47
CA SER A 39 5.36 2.39 4.63
C SER A 39 3.97 2.24 5.24
N LYS A 40 3.22 3.34 5.42
CA LYS A 40 1.82 3.31 5.89
C LYS A 40 0.92 2.54 4.90
N ALA A 41 1.09 2.76 3.60
CA ALA A 41 0.33 2.08 2.56
C ALA A 41 0.56 0.55 2.53
N SER A 42 1.66 0.05 3.09
CA SER A 42 1.89 -1.39 3.23
C SER A 42 0.86 -2.07 4.15
N GLU A 43 0.22 -1.32 5.06
CA GLU A 43 -0.87 -1.83 5.89
C GLU A 43 -2.08 -2.24 5.03
N LEU A 44 -2.41 -1.48 3.98
CA LEU A 44 -3.50 -1.84 3.06
C LEU A 44 -3.23 -3.20 2.42
N LEU A 45 -2.00 -3.46 2.00
CA LEU A 45 -1.63 -4.76 1.45
C LEU A 45 -1.65 -5.86 2.52
N ALA A 46 -1.20 -5.56 3.74
CA ALA A 46 -1.22 -6.52 4.85
C ALA A 46 -2.66 -6.94 5.21
N ALA A 47 -3.60 -6.00 5.20
CA ALA A 47 -5.03 -6.27 5.42
C ALA A 47 -5.62 -7.26 4.40
N SER A 48 -5.07 -7.33 3.17
CA SER A 48 -5.51 -8.29 2.16
C SER A 48 -5.15 -9.76 2.46
N THR A 49 -4.26 -10.04 3.42
CA THR A 49 -3.68 -11.37 3.61
C THR A 49 -4.74 -12.41 4.01
N MET A 50 -5.61 -12.08 4.96
CA MET A 50 -6.66 -13.00 5.42
C MET A 50 -7.75 -13.20 4.36
N PRO A 51 -8.33 -12.14 3.75
CA PRO A 51 -9.32 -12.30 2.68
C PRO A 51 -8.78 -13.07 1.47
N LYS A 52 -7.50 -12.91 1.11
CA LYS A 52 -6.87 -13.72 0.06
C LYS A 52 -6.84 -15.20 0.38
N ALA A 53 -6.45 -15.56 1.61
CA ALA A 53 -6.42 -16.95 2.04
C ALA A 53 -7.84 -17.53 2.02
N CYS A 54 -8.81 -16.82 2.60
CA CYS A 54 -10.22 -17.21 2.59
C CYS A 54 -10.77 -17.37 1.16
N ALA A 55 -10.51 -16.42 0.26
CA ALA A 55 -10.97 -16.51 -1.13
C ALA A 55 -10.32 -17.70 -1.87
N THR A 56 -9.06 -18.00 -1.58
CA THR A 56 -8.36 -19.16 -2.15
C THR A 56 -8.94 -20.48 -1.65
N GLU A 57 -9.26 -20.59 -0.36
CA GLU A 57 -9.93 -21.76 0.21
C GLU A 57 -11.36 -21.91 -0.33
N THR A 58 -12.08 -20.81 -0.43
CA THR A 58 -13.44 -20.73 -0.95
C THR A 58 -13.49 -21.15 -2.43
N ALA A 59 -12.49 -20.78 -3.22
CA ALA A 59 -12.31 -21.23 -4.59
C ALA A 59 -12.16 -22.77 -4.68
N GLN A 60 -11.45 -23.41 -3.74
CA GLN A 60 -11.29 -24.86 -3.76
C GLN A 60 -12.61 -25.60 -3.47
N ILE A 61 -13.42 -25.09 -2.54
CA ILE A 61 -14.67 -25.75 -2.12
C ILE A 61 -15.89 -25.32 -2.94
N GLY A 62 -15.77 -24.28 -3.77
CA GLY A 62 -16.87 -23.75 -4.58
C GLY A 62 -17.89 -22.94 -3.78
N GLY A 63 -17.41 -22.11 -2.85
CA GLY A 63 -18.24 -21.21 -2.06
C GLY A 63 -18.28 -19.77 -2.59
N ASN A 64 -18.99 -18.89 -1.91
CA ASN A 64 -19.03 -17.46 -2.24
C ASN A 64 -17.90 -16.70 -1.53
N PRO A 65 -16.91 -16.13 -2.25
CA PRO A 65 -15.81 -15.40 -1.63
C PRO A 65 -16.25 -14.06 -1.00
N ALA A 66 -17.46 -13.57 -1.25
CA ALA A 66 -17.97 -12.34 -0.67
C ALA A 66 -18.27 -12.41 0.84
N VAL A 67 -17.94 -13.53 1.50
CA VAL A 67 -17.96 -13.68 2.97
C VAL A 67 -16.58 -13.46 3.58
N CYS A 68 -15.55 -13.30 2.74
CA CYS A 68 -14.16 -13.19 3.18
C CYS A 68 -13.75 -11.80 3.68
N ASP A 69 -14.69 -10.87 3.78
CA ASP A 69 -14.58 -9.57 4.46
C ASP A 69 -15.35 -9.51 5.80
N ASP A 70 -16.00 -10.61 6.21
CA ASP A 70 -16.75 -10.65 7.47
C ASP A 70 -15.86 -10.27 8.66
N ASP A 71 -16.39 -9.39 9.52
CA ASP A 71 -15.74 -8.86 10.73
C ASP A 71 -14.43 -8.06 10.52
N PHE A 72 -14.19 -7.49 9.32
CA PHE A 72 -13.08 -6.54 9.18
C PHE A 72 -13.35 -5.24 9.96
N ASP A 73 -12.61 -5.07 11.05
CA ASP A 73 -12.54 -3.80 11.77
C ASP A 73 -11.49 -2.87 11.13
N GLY A 74 -11.90 -1.62 10.89
CA GLY A 74 -11.01 -0.58 10.39
C GLY A 74 -9.79 -0.38 11.30
N THR A 75 -8.62 -0.25 10.68
CA THR A 75 -7.34 -0.03 11.37
C THR A 75 -6.93 1.43 11.32
N GLN A 76 -5.67 1.77 11.64
CA GLN A 76 -5.22 3.15 11.59
C GLN A 76 -5.27 3.75 10.18
N TYR A 77 -4.85 3.00 9.15
CA TYR A 77 -4.81 3.51 7.77
C TYR A 77 -5.77 2.80 6.81
N VAL A 78 -6.57 1.82 7.26
CA VAL A 78 -7.61 1.17 6.45
C VAL A 78 -9.00 1.45 7.02
N THR A 79 -9.90 2.07 6.25
CA THR A 79 -11.29 2.31 6.68
C THR A 79 -12.22 1.15 6.35
N THR A 80 -12.08 0.57 5.16
CA THR A 80 -12.97 -0.50 4.70
C THR A 80 -12.16 -1.52 3.92
N LEU A 81 -12.56 -2.77 4.07
CA LEU A 81 -12.14 -3.89 3.25
C LEU A 81 -13.43 -4.57 2.79
N THR A 82 -13.52 -4.84 1.49
CA THR A 82 -14.68 -5.53 0.91
C THR A 82 -14.21 -6.62 -0.04
N VAL A 83 -14.93 -7.75 -0.08
CA VAL A 83 -14.70 -8.82 -1.04
C VAL A 83 -15.96 -9.02 -1.88
N SER A 84 -15.81 -8.96 -3.20
CA SER A 84 -16.94 -9.24 -4.11
C SER A 84 -17.12 -10.75 -4.34
N ALA A 85 -18.25 -11.14 -4.95
CA ALA A 85 -18.48 -12.53 -5.38
C ALA A 85 -17.46 -13.03 -6.42
N ALA A 86 -16.76 -12.11 -7.12
CA ALA A 86 -15.65 -12.43 -8.01
C ALA A 86 -14.29 -12.56 -7.28
N GLY A 87 -14.29 -12.52 -5.94
CA GLY A 87 -13.07 -12.53 -5.13
C GLY A 87 -12.23 -11.27 -5.23
N LEU A 88 -12.74 -10.21 -5.87
CA LEU A 88 -12.11 -8.89 -5.90
C LEU A 88 -12.05 -8.30 -4.50
N ILE A 89 -10.84 -8.09 -3.97
CA ILE A 89 -10.63 -7.50 -2.65
C ILE A 89 -10.34 -6.01 -2.82
N THR A 90 -11.20 -5.14 -2.28
CA THR A 90 -11.05 -3.69 -2.33
C THR A 90 -10.81 -3.12 -0.95
N ILE A 91 -9.71 -2.40 -0.79
CA ILE A 91 -9.21 -1.86 0.47
C ILE A 91 -9.09 -0.34 0.36
N THR A 92 -9.83 0.38 1.19
CA THR A 92 -9.86 1.85 1.16
C THR A 92 -9.02 2.41 2.29
N GLY A 93 -8.08 3.29 1.95
CA GLY A 93 -7.22 3.99 2.89
C GLY A 93 -7.95 5.10 3.64
N GLN A 94 -7.50 5.39 4.87
CA GLN A 94 -7.98 6.49 5.70
C GLN A 94 -6.84 7.28 6.36
N ALA A 95 -7.21 8.35 7.08
CA ALA A 95 -6.28 9.30 7.66
C ALA A 95 -5.26 9.78 6.61
N ASP A 96 -3.97 9.56 6.84
CA ASP A 96 -2.92 9.96 5.90
C ASP A 96 -3.00 9.25 4.54
N MET A 97 -3.65 8.08 4.48
CA MET A 97 -3.88 7.30 3.26
C MET A 97 -5.26 7.57 2.65
N ALA A 98 -5.99 8.58 3.11
CA ALA A 98 -7.29 8.93 2.54
C ALA A 98 -7.18 9.20 1.03
N GLY A 99 -8.05 8.57 0.25
CA GLY A 99 -8.07 8.65 -1.21
C GLY A 99 -7.17 7.63 -1.92
N LEU A 100 -6.40 6.81 -1.19
CA LEU A 100 -5.70 5.64 -1.71
C LEU A 100 -6.62 4.42 -1.63
N VAL A 101 -6.84 3.73 -2.74
CA VAL A 101 -7.59 2.47 -2.78
C VAL A 101 -6.72 1.40 -3.43
N VAL A 102 -6.58 0.26 -2.76
CA VAL A 102 -5.85 -0.90 -3.28
C VAL A 102 -6.86 -1.99 -3.59
N THR A 103 -6.79 -2.52 -4.81
CA THR A 103 -7.66 -3.58 -5.31
C THR A 103 -6.82 -4.78 -5.69
N LEU A 104 -7.21 -5.96 -5.23
CA LEU A 104 -6.55 -7.21 -5.57
C LEU A 104 -7.52 -8.11 -6.32
N THR A 105 -7.16 -8.39 -7.56
CA THR A 105 -7.93 -9.17 -8.51
C THR A 105 -7.32 -10.57 -8.60
N PRO A 106 -8.07 -11.62 -8.25
CA PRO A 106 -7.61 -12.98 -8.46
C PRO A 106 -7.59 -13.29 -9.97
N ILE A 107 -6.54 -13.97 -10.43
CA ILE A 107 -6.38 -14.39 -11.81
C ILE A 107 -6.75 -15.87 -11.93
N ASN A 108 -7.69 -16.17 -12.82
CA ASN A 108 -8.13 -17.51 -13.13
C ASN A 108 -6.96 -18.32 -13.72
N GLY A 109 -6.69 -19.48 -13.12
CA GLY A 109 -5.58 -20.34 -13.52
C GLY A 109 -5.80 -21.12 -14.81
N ALA A 110 -7.02 -21.15 -15.35
CA ALA A 110 -7.34 -21.87 -16.58
C ALA A 110 -7.04 -21.02 -17.84
N ASP A 111 -7.35 -19.73 -17.81
CA ASP A 111 -7.27 -18.82 -18.96
C ASP A 111 -6.34 -17.62 -18.73
N GLY A 112 -5.96 -17.31 -17.49
CA GLY A 112 -5.12 -16.17 -17.15
C GLY A 112 -5.87 -14.84 -17.07
N GLU A 113 -7.20 -14.86 -17.11
CA GLU A 113 -8.04 -13.66 -17.03
C GLU A 113 -8.44 -13.33 -15.59
N ALA A 114 -9.00 -12.14 -15.38
CA ALA A 114 -9.57 -11.78 -14.08
C ALA A 114 -10.72 -12.72 -13.73
N ALA A 115 -10.73 -13.28 -12.51
CA ALA A 115 -11.80 -14.17 -12.10
C ALA A 115 -13.15 -13.44 -12.06
N GLU A 116 -14.20 -14.16 -12.42
CA GLU A 116 -15.58 -13.71 -12.36
C GLU A 116 -16.34 -14.41 -11.22
N ALA A 117 -17.51 -13.88 -10.85
CA ALA A 117 -18.33 -14.49 -9.81
C ALA A 117 -18.77 -15.93 -10.15
N GLY A 118 -18.89 -16.25 -11.44
CA GLY A 118 -19.22 -17.60 -11.91
C GLY A 118 -18.08 -18.61 -11.79
N ASP A 119 -16.84 -18.15 -11.59
CA ASP A 119 -15.67 -19.03 -11.57
C ASP A 119 -15.50 -19.78 -10.26
N PHE A 120 -16.03 -19.25 -9.14
CA PHE A 120 -15.93 -19.82 -7.79
C PHE A 120 -16.79 -21.07 -7.58
N THR A 121 -16.58 -22.05 -8.45
CA THR A 121 -17.10 -23.42 -8.37
C THR A 121 -16.02 -24.35 -7.80
N ALA A 122 -16.42 -25.53 -7.31
CA ALA A 122 -15.50 -26.43 -6.62
C ALA A 122 -14.31 -26.82 -7.51
N GLY A 123 -13.09 -26.60 -7.02
CA GLY A 123 -11.85 -26.84 -7.74
C GLY A 123 -11.34 -25.65 -8.56
N PHE A 124 -11.95 -24.46 -8.45
CA PHE A 124 -11.42 -23.25 -9.07
C PHE A 124 -9.99 -22.96 -8.60
N GLN A 125 -9.08 -22.65 -9.52
CA GLN A 125 -7.67 -22.40 -9.23
C GLN A 125 -7.34 -20.93 -9.46
N ILE A 126 -6.91 -20.23 -8.42
CA ILE A 126 -6.35 -18.88 -8.51
C ILE A 126 -4.84 -19.02 -8.75
N SER A 127 -4.35 -18.55 -9.90
CA SER A 127 -2.93 -18.67 -10.26
C SER A 127 -2.05 -17.55 -9.68
N SER A 128 -2.62 -16.35 -9.56
CA SER A 128 -1.93 -15.18 -9.04
C SER A 128 -2.93 -14.11 -8.60
N TRP A 129 -2.42 -13.08 -7.91
CA TRP A 129 -3.20 -11.91 -7.51
C TRP A 129 -2.59 -10.67 -8.17
N GLN A 130 -3.35 -10.03 -9.06
CA GLN A 130 -2.96 -8.74 -9.61
C GLN A 130 -3.35 -7.65 -8.62
N CYS A 131 -2.37 -6.83 -8.21
CA CYS A 131 -2.63 -5.70 -7.34
C CYS A 131 -2.65 -4.40 -8.15
N ASN A 132 -3.77 -3.70 -8.10
CA ASN A 132 -3.94 -2.38 -8.69
C ASN A 132 -4.25 -1.34 -7.61
N GLY A 133 -3.77 -0.12 -7.79
CA GLY A 133 -4.02 1.01 -6.93
C GLY A 133 -4.70 2.13 -7.68
N SER A 134 -5.65 2.80 -7.04
CA SER A 134 -6.18 4.07 -7.50
C SER A 134 -5.96 5.15 -6.45
N VAL A 135 -5.75 6.38 -6.91
CA VAL A 135 -5.43 7.53 -6.07
C VAL A 135 -6.40 8.66 -6.36
N SER A 136 -6.81 9.37 -5.32
CA SER A 136 -7.69 10.53 -5.41
C SER A 136 -7.34 11.55 -4.33
N GLY A 137 -7.73 12.81 -4.54
CA GLY A 137 -7.46 13.90 -3.60
C GLY A 137 -5.95 14.12 -3.40
N THR A 138 -5.48 13.98 -2.16
CA THR A 138 -4.06 14.16 -1.79
C THR A 138 -3.23 12.89 -1.92
N ALA A 139 -3.85 11.73 -2.20
CA ALA A 139 -3.12 10.49 -2.38
C ALA A 139 -2.26 10.51 -3.64
N GLN A 140 -1.09 9.86 -3.57
CA GLN A 140 -0.13 9.82 -4.67
C GLN A 140 0.21 8.39 -5.07
N ALA A 141 0.43 8.18 -6.37
CA ALA A 141 0.83 6.87 -6.90
C ALA A 141 2.19 6.39 -6.35
N SER A 142 3.06 7.32 -5.92
CA SER A 142 4.35 7.00 -5.29
C SER A 142 4.19 6.26 -3.96
N TRP A 143 3.02 6.34 -3.32
CA TRP A 143 2.76 5.67 -2.05
C TRP A 143 2.37 4.20 -2.23
N LEU A 144 2.02 3.76 -3.45
CA LEU A 144 1.63 2.37 -3.68
C LEU A 144 2.78 1.40 -3.35
N PRO A 145 2.48 0.25 -2.72
CA PRO A 145 3.45 -0.82 -2.55
C PRO A 145 4.04 -1.25 -3.89
N ALA A 146 5.30 -1.68 -3.90
CA ALA A 146 5.98 -2.05 -5.14
C ALA A 146 5.32 -3.23 -5.90
N SER A 147 4.52 -4.05 -5.21
CA SER A 147 3.73 -5.14 -5.80
C SER A 147 2.45 -4.68 -6.50
N CYS A 148 2.08 -3.40 -6.39
CA CYS A 148 0.86 -2.84 -6.92
C CYS A 148 1.18 -1.81 -8.00
N THR A 149 0.44 -1.86 -9.11
CA THR A 149 0.54 -0.87 -10.19
C THR A 149 -0.65 0.08 -10.14
N THR A 150 -0.52 1.27 -10.73
CA THR A 150 -1.69 2.15 -10.90
C THR A 150 -2.66 1.54 -11.92
N ASN A 151 -3.96 1.57 -11.62
CA ASN A 151 -5.02 1.26 -12.59
C ASN A 151 -5.22 2.46 -13.53
#